data_AF-A0A1I7LT30-F1
#
_entry.id   AF-A0A1I7LT30-F1
#
_cell.length_a   1.000
_cell.length_b   1.000
_cell.length_c   1.000
_cell.angle_alpha   90.00
_cell.angle_beta   90.00
_cell.angle_gamma   90.00
#
_symmetry.space_group_name_H-M   'P 1'
#
loop_
_entity.id
_entity.type
_entity.pdbx_description
1 polymer ?
#
loop_
_entity_poly.entity_id
_entity_poly.type
_entity_poly.pdbx_seq_one_letter_code
_entity_poly.pdbx_strand_id
1 'polypeptide(L)'
;MNCGMSVKAFFTPLIQGRLINPKPFHVTPGSSLNQFRPKAFVGLTAFDLPVTTVVGFTDEPLLFTKVAEVTQDVYGVVVREGIGNVQAHLSSLGVPNARIFRVDAKATLILCKGEMQ
;
A
#
# COMPACT_ATOMS: atom_id res chain seq x y z
N MET A 1 -0.90 9.25 -4.32
CA MET A 1 -0.89 7.85 -4.82
C MET A 1 -1.79 7.80 -6.05
N ASN A 2 -1.43 7.02 -7.07
CA ASN A 2 -2.31 6.67 -8.18
C ASN A 2 -2.19 5.15 -8.41
N CYS A 3 -3.18 4.54 -9.09
CA CYS A 3 -3.06 3.16 -9.56
C CYS A 3 -2.65 3.18 -11.04
N GLY A 4 -1.38 2.92 -11.32
CA GLY A 4 -0.82 2.89 -12.69
C GLY A 4 0.71 3.01 -12.69
N MET A 5 1.36 2.40 -11.70
CA MET A 5 2.81 2.44 -11.52
C MET A 5 3.33 1.06 -11.10
N SER A 6 4.64 0.83 -11.26
CA SER A 6 5.31 -0.35 -10.71
C SER A 6 5.43 -0.26 -9.18
N VAL A 7 5.63 -1.40 -8.53
CA VAL A 7 5.90 -1.46 -7.08
C VAL A 7 7.16 -0.66 -6.74
N LYS A 8 8.20 -0.75 -7.57
CA LYS A 8 9.43 0.01 -7.42
C LYS A 8 9.20 1.53 -7.49
N ALA A 9 8.41 1.99 -8.45
CA ALA A 9 8.07 3.41 -8.58
C ALA A 9 7.27 3.93 -7.38
N PHE A 10 6.40 3.10 -6.80
CA PHE A 10 5.67 3.43 -5.59
C PHE A 10 6.57 3.52 -4.35
N PHE A 11 7.46 2.54 -4.14
CA PHE A 11 8.29 2.48 -2.93
C PHE A 11 9.52 3.39 -2.95
N THR A 12 10.10 3.66 -4.13
CA THR A 12 11.32 4.48 -4.27
C THR A 12 11.24 5.83 -3.52
N PRO A 13 10.23 6.69 -3.75
CA PRO A 13 10.13 7.97 -3.03
C PRO A 13 9.89 7.79 -1.53
N LEU A 14 9.18 6.73 -1.10
CA LEU A 14 8.93 6.43 0.32
C LEU A 14 10.25 6.09 1.05
N ILE A 15 11.13 5.35 0.39
CA ILE A 15 12.42 4.94 0.95
C ILE A 15 13.43 6.09 0.90
N GLN A 16 13.59 6.75 -0.25
CA GLN A 16 14.53 7.87 -0.41
C GLN A 16 14.17 9.05 0.48
N GLY A 17 12.88 9.38 0.59
CA GLY A 17 12.35 10.40 1.49
C GLY A 17 12.31 9.98 2.96
N ARG A 18 12.71 8.73 3.27
CA ARG A 18 12.69 8.15 4.62
C ARG A 18 11.30 8.24 5.28
N LEU A 19 10.23 8.13 4.50
CA LEU A 19 8.84 8.30 4.94
C LEU A 19 8.31 7.05 5.64
N ILE A 20 8.91 5.88 5.39
CA ILE A 20 8.61 4.61 6.03
C ILE A 20 9.85 3.98 6.68
N ASN A 21 9.64 3.01 7.57
CA ASN A 21 10.70 2.07 7.94
C ASN A 21 10.92 1.09 6.78
N PRO A 22 12.15 0.95 6.23
CA PRO A 22 12.42 0.07 5.10
C PRO A 22 12.29 -1.42 5.44
N LYS A 23 12.29 -1.78 6.73
CA LYS A 23 12.05 -3.15 7.18
C LYS A 23 10.56 -3.38 7.39
N PRO A 24 9.94 -4.39 6.75
CA PRO A 24 8.55 -4.73 7.03
C PRO A 24 8.41 -5.17 8.49
N PHE A 25 7.35 -4.73 9.16
CA PHE A 25 7.05 -5.15 10.54
C PHE A 25 6.16 -6.39 10.59
N HIS A 26 5.51 -6.72 9.48
CA HIS A 26 4.64 -7.87 9.33
C HIS A 26 4.61 -8.32 7.86
N VAL A 27 4.44 -9.61 7.63
CA VAL A 27 4.20 -10.19 6.31
C VAL A 27 2.96 -11.05 6.42
N THR A 28 1.96 -10.76 5.59
CA THR A 28 0.66 -11.43 5.65
C THR A 28 0.84 -12.90 5.23
N PRO A 29 0.49 -13.87 6.10
CA PRO A 29 0.58 -15.28 5.75
C PRO A 29 -0.25 -15.61 4.50
N GLY A 30 0.26 -16.49 3.64
CA GLY A 30 -0.45 -16.96 2.44
C GLY A 30 -0.50 -16.00 1.25
N SER A 31 -0.02 -14.75 1.38
CA SER A 31 -0.04 -13.78 0.27
C SER A 31 1.26 -12.99 0.08
N SER A 32 2.28 -13.25 0.90
CA SER A 32 3.54 -12.47 0.99
C SER A 32 3.37 -10.95 1.02
N LEU A 33 2.20 -10.45 1.46
CA LEU A 33 1.95 -9.00 1.47
C LEU A 33 2.70 -8.38 2.64
N ASN A 34 3.79 -7.68 2.34
CA ASN A 34 4.65 -7.04 3.33
C ASN A 34 3.99 -5.76 3.81
N GLN A 35 4.11 -5.47 5.10
CA GLN A 35 3.54 -4.29 5.75
C GLN A 35 4.66 -3.45 6.39
N PHE A 36 4.67 -2.17 6.09
CA PHE A 36 5.69 -1.21 6.49
C PHE A 36 5.05 -0.08 7.31
N ARG A 37 5.75 0.36 8.37
CA ARG A 37 5.27 1.46 9.22
C ARG A 37 5.69 2.81 8.60
N PRO A 38 4.75 3.76 8.42
CA PRO A 38 5.10 5.16 8.27
C PRO A 38 5.93 5.64 9.46
N LYS A 39 6.83 6.60 9.24
CA LYS A 39 7.52 7.26 10.36
C LYS A 39 6.56 8.20 11.09
N ALA A 40 6.59 8.17 12.42
CA ALA A 40 5.61 8.82 13.28
C ALA A 40 5.39 10.32 13.01
N PHE A 41 6.41 11.04 12.55
CA PHE A 41 6.39 12.50 12.40
C PHE A 41 6.13 12.99 10.97
N VAL A 42 5.90 12.10 10.00
CA VAL A 42 5.84 12.46 8.58
C VAL A 42 4.42 12.82 8.12
N GLY A 43 3.37 12.33 8.82
CA GLY A 43 1.99 12.62 8.43
C GLY A 43 1.65 12.13 7.02
N LEU A 44 2.02 10.89 6.69
CA LEU A 44 1.83 10.34 5.35
C LEU A 44 0.34 10.25 5.01
N THR A 45 -0.03 10.76 3.83
CA THR A 45 -1.41 10.69 3.30
C THR A 45 -1.44 9.99 1.95
N ALA A 46 -2.60 9.44 1.61
CA ALA A 46 -2.91 8.91 0.29
C ALA A 46 -4.36 9.23 -0.02
N PHE A 47 -4.61 9.87 -1.17
CA PHE A 47 -5.94 10.40 -1.50
C PHE A 47 -6.50 11.25 -0.36
N ASP A 48 -5.66 12.15 0.18
CA ASP A 48 -5.97 13.03 1.32
C ASP A 48 -6.39 12.32 2.63
N LEU A 49 -6.27 11.00 2.70
CA LEU A 49 -6.57 10.20 3.89
C LEU A 49 -5.28 9.83 4.64
N PRO A 50 -5.27 9.87 5.98
CA PRO A 50 -4.10 9.49 6.77
C PRO A 50 -3.72 8.01 6.59
N VAL A 51 -2.46 7.75 6.26
CA VAL A 51 -1.92 6.40 6.09
C VAL A 51 -1.40 5.85 7.41
N THR A 52 -1.86 4.66 7.79
CA THR A 52 -1.38 3.94 8.98
C THR A 52 -0.41 2.83 8.63
N THR A 53 -0.45 2.32 7.40
CA THR A 53 0.41 1.21 6.96
C THR A 53 0.63 1.33 5.46
N VAL A 54 1.87 1.12 5.02
CA VAL A 54 2.19 0.94 3.59
C VAL A 54 2.32 -0.55 3.33
N VAL A 55 1.77 -1.05 2.24
CA VAL A 55 1.84 -2.47 1.90
C VAL A 55 2.37 -2.68 0.49
N GLY A 56 2.97 -3.85 0.26
CA GLY A 56 3.31 -4.26 -1.09
C GLY A 56 4.01 -5.61 -1.17
N PHE A 57 4.21 -6.04 -2.40
CA PHE A 57 4.99 -7.20 -2.76
C PHE A 57 5.44 -7.07 -4.22
N THR A 58 6.70 -7.42 -4.48
CA THR A 58 7.24 -7.79 -5.79
C THR A 58 8.33 -8.84 -5.54
N ASP A 59 8.74 -9.57 -6.58
CA ASP A 59 9.76 -10.64 -6.45
C ASP A 59 11.20 -10.10 -6.26
N GLU A 60 11.35 -8.79 -5.97
CA GLU A 60 12.63 -8.19 -5.58
C GLU A 60 12.96 -8.44 -4.09
N PRO A 61 14.01 -9.21 -3.76
CA PRO A 61 14.29 -9.64 -2.39
C PRO A 61 14.86 -8.54 -1.48
N LEU A 62 15.28 -7.40 -2.03
CA LEU A 62 15.94 -6.34 -1.24
C LEU A 62 15.00 -5.64 -0.26
N LEU A 63 13.70 -5.55 -0.58
CA LEU A 63 12.71 -4.85 0.24
C LEU A 63 11.59 -5.79 0.73
N PHE A 64 11.34 -6.88 0.02
CA PHE A 64 10.19 -7.75 0.26
C PHE A 64 10.61 -9.13 0.71
N THR A 65 9.90 -9.64 1.72
CA THR A 65 10.02 -11.03 2.17
C THR A 65 8.93 -11.87 1.51
N LYS A 66 9.33 -12.94 0.82
CA LYS A 66 8.43 -13.94 0.25
C LYS A 66 8.20 -15.08 1.25
N VAL A 67 6.94 -15.35 1.60
CA VAL A 67 6.53 -16.44 2.52
C VAL A 67 5.50 -17.40 1.92
N ALA A 68 5.01 -17.09 0.73
CA ALA A 68 4.08 -17.87 -0.08
C ALA A 68 4.33 -17.55 -1.56
N GLU A 69 3.91 -18.45 -2.45
CA GLU A 69 3.89 -18.16 -3.89
C GLU A 69 2.86 -17.08 -4.20
N VAL A 70 3.30 -16.03 -4.87
CA VAL A 70 2.49 -14.87 -5.25
C VAL A 70 2.69 -14.62 -6.72
N THR A 71 1.59 -14.43 -7.44
CA THR A 71 1.59 -14.31 -8.91
C THR A 71 1.43 -12.87 -9.39
N GLN A 72 1.32 -11.90 -8.48
CA GLN A 72 1.07 -10.50 -8.82
C GLN A 72 1.85 -9.53 -7.93
N ASP A 73 2.50 -8.59 -8.60
CA ASP A 73 3.04 -7.40 -7.99
C ASP A 73 1.90 -6.49 -7.51
N VAL A 74 2.01 -6.03 -6.27
CA VAL A 74 0.99 -5.19 -5.65
C VAL A 74 1.62 -4.14 -4.75
N TYR A 75 0.95 -3.01 -4.64
CA TYR A 75 1.30 -1.96 -3.68
C TYR A 75 0.04 -1.28 -3.18
N GLY A 76 0.14 -0.64 -2.02
CA GLY A 76 -1.02 0.00 -1.45
C GLY A 76 -0.77 0.59 -0.08
N VAL A 77 -1.87 1.00 0.54
CA VAL A 77 -1.87 1.62 1.85
C VAL A 77 -3.10 1.22 2.64
N VAL A 78 -2.97 1.12 3.95
CA VAL A 78 -4.10 1.17 4.88
C VAL A 78 -4.29 2.63 5.29
N VAL A 79 -5.49 3.15 5.05
CA VAL A 79 -5.90 4.50 5.44
C VAL A 79 -6.84 4.46 6.63
N ARG A 80 -6.79 5.49 7.48
CA ARG A 80 -7.69 5.68 8.63
C ARG A 80 -9.03 6.28 8.18
N GLU A 81 -9.77 5.52 7.39
CA GLU A 81 -11.13 5.86 6.97
C GLU A 81 -11.94 4.59 6.68
N GLY A 82 -13.25 4.67 6.89
CA GLY A 82 -14.18 3.57 6.63
C GLY A 82 -14.41 3.32 5.13
N ILE A 83 -14.62 2.05 4.77
CA ILE A 83 -14.63 1.60 3.37
C ILE A 83 -15.62 2.35 2.47
N GLY A 84 -16.79 2.74 2.98
CA GLY A 84 -17.79 3.49 2.20
C GLY A 84 -17.31 4.88 1.81
N ASN A 85 -16.66 5.59 2.74
CA ASN A 85 -16.08 6.91 2.49
C ASN A 85 -14.88 6.81 1.55
N VAL A 86 -14.03 5.80 1.74
CA VAL A 86 -12.92 5.52 0.82
C VAL A 86 -13.43 5.25 -0.59
N GLN A 87 -14.47 4.44 -0.74
CA GLN A 87 -15.07 4.15 -2.04
C GLN A 87 -15.57 5.44 -2.72
N ALA A 88 -16.35 6.26 -2.00
CA ALA A 88 -16.84 7.53 -2.53
C ALA A 88 -15.70 8.48 -2.93
N HIS A 89 -14.65 8.56 -2.12
CA HIS A 89 -13.50 9.42 -2.37
C HIS A 89 -12.73 8.97 -3.62
N LEU A 90 -12.41 7.68 -3.74
CA LEU A 90 -11.74 7.12 -4.93
C LEU A 90 -12.58 7.29 -6.20
N SER A 91 -13.91 7.15 -6.10
CA SER A 91 -14.82 7.43 -7.22
C SER A 91 -14.76 8.89 -7.66
N SER A 92 -14.73 9.85 -6.74
CA SER A 92 -14.63 11.28 -7.07
C SER A 92 -13.31 11.65 -7.76
N LEU A 93 -12.22 10.94 -7.43
CA LEU A 93 -10.90 11.14 -8.02
C LEU A 93 -10.70 10.37 -9.33
N GLY A 94 -11.66 9.56 -9.76
CA GLY A 94 -11.56 8.78 -10.98
C GLY A 94 -10.40 7.79 -10.96
N VAL A 95 -10.24 7.02 -9.87
CA VAL A 95 -9.18 6.01 -9.72
C VAL A 95 -9.76 4.61 -10.00
N PRO A 96 -9.86 4.17 -11.28
CA PRO A 96 -10.67 2.99 -11.65
C PRO A 96 -10.10 1.64 -11.21
N ASN A 97 -8.81 1.59 -10.85
CA ASN A 97 -8.07 0.32 -10.71
C ASN A 97 -7.66 -0.02 -9.27
N ALA A 98 -8.19 0.70 -8.28
CA ALA A 98 -7.96 0.40 -6.87
C ALA A 98 -8.93 -0.67 -6.37
N ARG A 99 -8.40 -1.72 -5.73
CA ARG A 99 -9.20 -2.69 -4.95
C ARG A 99 -9.19 -2.26 -3.49
N ILE A 100 -10.37 -2.21 -2.88
CA ILE A 100 -10.51 -1.82 -1.47
C ILE A 100 -10.96 -2.99 -0.61
N PHE A 101 -10.37 -3.12 0.58
CA PHE A 101 -10.71 -4.16 1.55
C PHE A 101 -10.91 -3.53 2.92
N ARG A 102 -11.97 -3.95 3.62
CA ARG A 102 -12.20 -3.51 5.01
C ARG A 102 -11.14 -4.15 5.91
N VAL A 103 -10.41 -3.33 6.65
CA VAL A 103 -9.48 -3.79 7.69
C VAL A 103 -10.21 -3.81 9.03
N ASP A 104 -10.87 -2.70 9.38
CA ASP A 104 -11.78 -2.59 10.51
C ASP A 104 -12.87 -1.53 10.25
N ALA A 105 -13.62 -1.10 11.26
CA ALA A 105 -14.69 -0.10 11.12
C ALA A 105 -14.20 1.29 10.66
N LYS A 106 -12.94 1.65 10.94
CA LYS A 106 -12.30 2.94 10.68
C LYS A 106 -11.03 2.83 9.84
N ALA A 107 -10.75 1.66 9.26
CA ALA A 107 -9.56 1.42 8.46
C ALA A 107 -9.88 0.60 7.19
N THR A 108 -9.28 1.02 6.09
CA THR A 108 -9.48 0.42 4.77
C THR A 108 -8.15 0.26 4.08
N LEU A 109 -7.90 -0.92 3.52
CA LEU A 109 -6.79 -1.20 2.62
C LEU A 109 -7.18 -0.75 1.21
N ILE A 110 -6.36 0.09 0.58
CA ILE A 110 -6.41 0.45 -0.83
C ILE A 110 -5.23 -0.24 -1.51
N LEU A 111 -5.50 -1.16 -2.44
CA LEU A 111 -4.51 -1.99 -3.10
C LEU A 111 -4.57 -1.81 -4.63
N CYS A 112 -3.46 -1.44 -5.23
CA CYS A 112 -3.27 -1.39 -6.68
C CYS A 112 -2.46 -2.61 -7.15
N LYS A 113 -2.66 -3.01 -8.41
CA LYS A 113 -1.72 -3.89 -9.11
C LYS A 113 -0.49 -3.09 -9.52
N GLY A 114 0.69 -3.69 -9.37
CA GLY A 114 1.93 -3.21 -9.97
C GLY A 114 1.95 -3.51 -11.46
N GLU A 115 2.32 -2.51 -12.26
CA GLU A 115 2.66 -2.74 -13.66
C GLU A 115 4.08 -3.31 -13.75
N MET A 116 4.30 -4.28 -14.65
CA MET A 116 5.64 -4.75 -14.99
C MET A 116 6.37 -3.61 -15.70
N GLN A 117 7.52 -3.17 -15.16
CA GLN A 117 8.42 -2.20 -15.78
C GLN A 117 9.71 -2.88 -16.21
#